data_AF-A0A7V9YXC7-F1
#
_entry.id   AF-A0A7V9YXC7-F1
#
_cell.length_a   1.000
_cell.length_b   1.000
_cell.length_c   1.000
_cell.angle_alpha   90.00
_cell.angle_beta   90.00
_cell.angle_gamma   90.00
#
_symmetry.space_group_name_H-M   'P 1'
#
loop_
_entity.id
_entity.type
_entity.pdbx_description
1 polymer ?
#
loop_
_entity_poly.entity_id
_entity_poly.type
_entity_poly.pdbx_seq_one_letter_code
_entity_poly.pdbx_strand_id
1 'polypeptide(L)'
;MNNDVFVARMNKVAQFLSDGRDLSDAMAKRKRISKSRVKNFESYRLFFQALRSDPVFSRLADHSLRILDESIEYVDIYNTLGYVEELSRKATRIGNLLDEYDPIMDEIEREAGLNGV
;
A
#
# COMPACT_ATOMS: atom_id res chain seq x y z
N MET A 1 -3.65 9.81 -21.16
CA MET A 1 -2.57 8.93 -20.66
C MET A 1 -2.45 7.74 -21.59
N ASN A 2 -1.23 7.32 -21.96
CA ASN A 2 -1.06 6.09 -22.76
C ASN A 2 -1.44 4.86 -21.92
N ASN A 3 -2.12 3.88 -22.53
CA ASN A 3 -2.55 2.65 -21.87
C ASN A 3 -1.37 1.90 -21.22
N ASP A 4 -0.19 1.89 -21.88
CA ASP A 4 1.01 1.25 -21.32
C ASP A 4 1.47 1.89 -20.00
N VAL A 5 1.34 3.21 -19.90
CA VAL A 5 1.71 3.97 -18.68
C VAL A 5 0.72 3.68 -17.56
N PHE A 6 -0.57 3.60 -17.88
CA PHE A 6 -1.61 3.20 -16.94
C PHE A 6 -1.33 1.81 -16.38
N VAL A 7 -1.15 0.81 -17.26
CA VAL A 7 -0.87 -0.58 -16.89
C VAL A 7 0.40 -0.69 -16.07
N ALA A 8 1.48 0.02 -16.43
CA ALA A 8 2.72 0.00 -15.66
C ALA A 8 2.54 0.54 -14.23
N ARG A 9 1.75 1.61 -14.05
CA ARG A 9 1.44 2.17 -12.73
C ARG A 9 0.57 1.21 -11.91
N MET A 10 -0.44 0.60 -12.54
CA MET A 10 -1.30 -0.40 -11.89
C MET A 10 -0.52 -1.65 -11.48
N ASN A 11 0.41 -2.11 -12.30
CA ASN A 11 1.29 -3.22 -11.94
C ASN A 11 2.15 -2.89 -10.72
N LYS A 12 2.65 -1.66 -10.62
CA LYS A 12 3.46 -1.23 -9.48
C LYS A 12 2.64 -1.10 -8.20
N VAL A 13 1.39 -0.64 -8.32
CA VAL A 13 0.37 -0.67 -7.27
C VAL A 13 0.09 -2.10 -6.78
N ALA A 14 -0.16 -3.03 -7.69
CA ALA A 14 -0.38 -4.44 -7.34
C ALA A 14 0.84 -5.04 -6.64
N GLN A 15 2.05 -4.70 -7.09
CA GLN A 15 3.29 -5.12 -6.46
C GLN A 15 3.41 -4.60 -5.02
N PHE A 16 3.05 -3.33 -4.77
CA PHE A 16 3.00 -2.76 -3.43
C PHE A 16 2.06 -3.54 -2.50
N LEU A 17 0.83 -3.84 -2.96
CA LEU A 17 -0.13 -4.60 -2.15
C LEU A 17 0.37 -6.03 -1.87
N SER A 18 0.97 -6.68 -2.87
CA SER A 18 1.57 -8.00 -2.72
C SER A 18 2.69 -8.01 -1.68
N ASP A 19 3.62 -7.05 -1.75
CA ASP A 19 4.73 -6.93 -0.80
C ASP A 19 4.23 -6.63 0.63
N GLY A 20 3.15 -5.84 0.75
CA GLY A 20 2.49 -5.57 2.04
C GLY A 20 1.84 -6.81 2.66
N ARG A 21 1.23 -7.66 1.81
CA ARG A 21 0.71 -8.96 2.23
C ARG A 21 1.82 -9.90 2.68
N ASP A 22 2.93 -9.96 1.95
CA ASP A 22 4.09 -10.79 2.30
C ASP A 22 4.71 -10.37 3.65
N LEU A 23 4.74 -9.06 3.94
CA LEU A 23 5.12 -8.55 5.27
C LEU A 23 4.18 -9.06 6.36
N SER A 24 2.87 -8.93 6.14
CA SER A 24 1.83 -9.37 7.07
C SER A 24 1.90 -10.87 7.35
N ASP A 25 2.07 -11.68 6.30
CA ASP A 25 2.23 -13.13 6.39
C ASP A 25 3.49 -13.54 7.17
N ALA A 26 4.59 -12.80 7.00
CA ALA A 26 5.81 -13.05 7.74
C ALA A 26 5.62 -12.78 9.25
N MET A 27 4.88 -11.74 9.61
CA MET A 27 4.51 -11.44 11.00
C MET A 27 3.56 -12.49 11.58
N ALA A 28 2.56 -12.94 10.81
CA ALA A 28 1.66 -14.02 11.23
C ALA A 28 2.41 -15.33 11.50
N LYS A 29 3.47 -15.61 10.73
CA LYS A 29 4.40 -16.74 10.93
C LYS A 29 5.39 -16.51 12.08
N ARG A 30 5.19 -15.46 12.89
CA ARG A 30 6.03 -15.05 14.01
C ARG A 30 7.49 -14.82 13.65
N LYS A 31 7.77 -14.40 12.41
CA LYS A 31 9.13 -14.12 11.95
C LYS A 31 9.47 -12.66 12.17
N ARG A 32 10.67 -12.39 12.70
CA ARG A 32 11.22 -11.03 12.71
C ARG A 32 11.34 -10.53 11.27
N ILE A 33 10.94 -9.28 11.03
CA ILE A 33 11.05 -8.66 9.72
C ILE A 33 12.43 -8.00 9.61
N SER A 34 13.16 -8.32 8.56
CA SER A 34 14.49 -7.74 8.34
C SER A 34 14.39 -6.29 7.89
N LYS A 35 15.36 -5.45 8.31
CA LYS A 35 15.46 -4.05 7.87
C LYS A 35 15.51 -3.91 6.35
N SER A 36 16.12 -4.89 5.66
CA SER A 36 16.16 -4.90 4.19
C SER A 36 14.76 -5.02 3.58
N ARG A 37 13.91 -5.90 4.12
CA ARG A 37 12.53 -6.05 3.64
C ARG A 37 11.70 -4.78 3.87
N VAL A 38 11.88 -4.13 5.02
CA VAL A 38 11.23 -2.83 5.31
C VAL A 38 11.71 -1.76 4.33
N LYS A 39 13.03 -1.63 4.08
CA LYS A 39 13.57 -0.67 3.11
C LYS A 39 13.06 -0.90 1.69
N ASN A 40 12.94 -2.16 1.28
CA ASN A 40 12.38 -2.48 -0.04
C ASN A 40 10.91 -2.03 -0.12
N PHE A 41 10.13 -2.23 0.93
CA PHE A 41 8.75 -1.75 0.98
C PHE A 41 8.67 -0.22 1.03
N GLU A 42 9.56 0.43 1.78
CA GLU A 42 9.66 1.90 1.83
C GLU A 42 10.01 2.51 0.47
N SER A 43 10.65 1.76 -0.44
CA SER A 43 10.99 2.25 -1.78
C SER A 43 9.77 2.67 -2.62
N TYR A 44 8.57 2.15 -2.30
CA TYR A 44 7.32 2.57 -2.94
C TYR A 44 6.95 4.03 -2.63
N ARG A 45 7.52 4.63 -1.56
CA ARG A 45 7.25 6.02 -1.18
C ARG A 45 7.52 6.99 -2.33
N LEU A 46 8.67 6.86 -2.99
CA LEU A 46 9.05 7.72 -4.11
C LEU A 46 8.10 7.58 -5.30
N PHE A 47 7.67 6.34 -5.59
CA PHE A 47 6.71 6.05 -6.64
C PHE A 47 5.36 6.73 -6.38
N PHE A 48 4.80 6.56 -5.18
CA PHE A 48 3.52 7.20 -4.86
C PHE A 48 3.65 8.72 -4.75
N GLN A 49 4.74 9.26 -4.20
CA GLN A 49 4.99 10.70 -4.19
C GLN A 49 4.98 11.32 -5.60
N ALA A 50 5.57 10.64 -6.59
CA ALA A 50 5.52 11.08 -7.98
C ALA A 50 4.09 11.04 -8.56
N LEU A 51 3.31 10.02 -8.21
CA LEU A 51 1.92 9.86 -8.65
C LEU A 51 0.94 10.89 -8.08
N ARG A 52 1.25 11.55 -6.95
CA ARG A 52 0.38 12.57 -6.35
C ARG A 52 0.04 13.72 -7.29
N SER A 53 0.93 14.01 -8.24
CA SER A 53 0.76 15.08 -9.24
C SER A 53 -0.16 14.69 -10.40
N ASP A 54 -0.48 13.40 -10.53
CA ASP A 54 -1.32 12.89 -11.60
C ASP A 54 -2.79 12.98 -11.18
N PRO A 55 -3.67 13.69 -11.91
CA PRO A 55 -5.07 13.86 -11.53
C PRO A 55 -5.79 12.53 -11.28
N VAL A 56 -5.52 11.52 -12.12
CA VAL A 56 -6.17 10.21 -12.06
C VAL A 56 -5.70 9.40 -10.85
N PHE A 57 -4.42 9.51 -10.50
CA PHE A 57 -3.82 8.68 -9.45
C PHE A 57 -3.61 9.40 -8.12
N SER A 58 -3.86 10.70 -8.05
CA SER A 58 -3.54 11.53 -6.88
C SER A 58 -4.11 10.97 -5.58
N ARG A 59 -5.39 10.60 -5.59
CA ARG A 59 -6.08 9.99 -4.45
C ARG A 59 -5.52 8.61 -4.10
N LEU A 60 -5.26 7.75 -5.09
CA LEU A 60 -4.64 6.45 -4.87
C LEU A 60 -3.24 6.58 -4.27
N ALA A 61 -2.47 7.56 -4.72
CA ALA A 61 -1.13 7.82 -4.24
C ALA A 61 -1.15 8.26 -2.77
N ASP A 62 -2.00 9.22 -2.41
CA ASP A 62 -2.18 9.67 -1.02
C ASP A 62 -2.63 8.51 -0.12
N HIS A 63 -3.56 7.69 -0.62
CA HIS A 63 -4.06 6.52 0.11
C HIS A 63 -2.99 5.45 0.32
N SER A 64 -2.22 5.14 -0.73
CA SER A 64 -1.14 4.15 -0.68
C SER A 64 0.00 4.60 0.22
N LEU A 65 0.28 5.90 0.32
CA LEU A 65 1.24 6.44 1.28
C LEU A 65 0.78 6.23 2.73
N ARG A 66 -0.52 6.39 3.02
CA ARG A 66 -1.07 6.10 4.36
C ARG A 66 -0.93 4.62 4.72
N ILE A 67 -1.23 3.71 3.78
CA ILE A 67 -1.03 2.26 3.99
C ILE A 67 0.44 1.95 4.24
N LEU A 68 1.35 2.57 3.47
CA LEU A 68 2.78 2.40 3.62
C LEU A 68 3.25 2.82 5.03
N ASP A 69 2.85 4.01 5.49
CA ASP A 69 3.24 4.55 6.80
C ASP A 69 2.74 3.65 7.94
N GLU A 70 1.46 3.27 7.92
CA GLU A 70 0.87 2.40 8.95
C GLU A 70 1.53 1.01 8.96
N SER A 71 1.88 0.48 7.78
CA SER A 71 2.52 -0.83 7.65
C SER A 71 3.97 -0.83 8.17
N ILE A 72 4.72 0.25 7.92
CA ILE A 72 6.08 0.39 8.46
C ILE A 72 6.04 0.48 9.98
N GLU A 73 5.14 1.31 10.53
CA GLU A 73 5.00 1.45 11.98
C GLU A 73 4.54 0.15 12.64
N TYR A 74 3.62 -0.59 11.99
CA TYR A 74 3.19 -1.92 12.44
C TYR A 74 4.38 -2.90 12.53
N VAL A 75 5.25 -2.91 11.52
CA VAL A 75 6.46 -3.74 11.52
C VAL A 75 7.44 -3.32 12.61
N ASP A 76 7.61 -2.03 12.85
CA ASP A 76 8.51 -1.53 13.89
C ASP A 76 8.03 -1.94 15.29
N ILE A 77 6.74 -1.74 15.60
CA ILE A 77 6.13 -2.20 16.86
C ILE A 77 6.30 -3.72 17.01
N TYR A 78 6.04 -4.47 15.94
CA TYR A 78 6.16 -5.93 15.98
C TYR A 78 7.60 -6.37 16.28
N ASN A 79 8.58 -5.76 15.62
CA ASN A 79 10.00 -6.09 15.79
C ASN A 79 10.55 -5.73 17.17
N THR A 80 9.96 -4.75 17.86
CA THR A 80 10.34 -4.36 19.22
C THR A 80 9.59 -5.14 20.30
N LEU A 81 8.76 -6.13 19.94
CA LEU A 81 7.83 -6.80 20.86
C LEU A 81 6.93 -5.79 21.58
N GLY A 82 6.49 -4.77 20.84
CA GLY A 82 5.62 -3.71 21.34
C GLY A 82 4.25 -4.22 21.80
N TYR A 83 3.44 -3.31 22.33
CA TYR A 83 2.17 -3.66 22.96
C TYR A 83 1.20 -4.29 21.96
N VAL A 84 0.61 -5.44 22.33
CA VAL A 84 -0.35 -6.19 21.51
C VAL A 84 -1.55 -5.34 21.10
N GLU A 85 -1.96 -4.40 21.97
CA GLU A 85 -3.05 -3.48 21.68
C GLU A 85 -2.70 -2.50 20.54
N GLU A 86 -1.47 -1.98 20.52
CA GLU A 86 -1.00 -1.10 19.44
C GLU A 86 -0.90 -1.87 18.12
N LEU A 87 -0.42 -3.12 18.14
CA LEU A 87 -0.42 -4.00 16.97
C LEU A 87 -1.85 -4.21 16.44
N SER A 88 -2.80 -4.52 17.32
CA SER A 88 -4.20 -4.72 16.94
C SER A 88 -4.80 -3.46 16.33
N ARG A 89 -4.51 -2.29 16.92
CA ARG A 89 -4.97 -0.99 16.42
C ARG A 89 -4.43 -0.69 15.03
N LYS A 90 -3.13 -0.94 14.80
CA LYS A 90 -2.49 -0.76 13.50
C LYS A 90 -3.04 -1.73 12.45
N ALA A 91 -3.23 -2.99 12.82
CA ALA A 91 -3.84 -3.98 11.93
C ALA A 91 -5.25 -3.57 11.50
N THR A 92 -6.10 -3.13 12.43
CA THR A 92 -7.44 -2.60 12.11
C THR A 92 -7.36 -1.38 11.21
N ARG A 93 -6.42 -0.45 11.46
CA ARG A 93 -6.24 0.75 10.64
C ARG A 93 -5.83 0.41 9.21
N ILE A 94 -4.90 -0.53 9.03
CA ILE A 94 -4.49 -1.03 7.72
C ILE A 94 -5.67 -1.73 7.02
N GLY A 95 -6.43 -2.57 7.74
CA GLY A 95 -7.63 -3.22 7.21
C GLY A 95 -8.64 -2.22 6.65
N ASN A 96 -9.00 -1.20 7.43
CA ASN A 96 -9.93 -0.15 6.99
C ASN A 96 -9.40 0.61 5.77
N LEU A 97 -8.08 0.84 5.68
CA LEU A 97 -7.49 1.46 4.49
C LEU A 97 -7.56 0.51 3.28
N LEU A 98 -7.36 -0.79 3.46
CA LEU A 98 -7.51 -1.75 2.37
C LEU A 98 -8.96 -1.86 1.88
N ASP A 99 -9.94 -1.73 2.78
CA ASP A 99 -11.36 -1.70 2.40
C ASP A 99 -11.72 -0.43 1.58
N GLU A 100 -11.01 0.69 1.82
CA GLU A 100 -11.14 1.91 1.03
C GLU A 100 -10.47 1.81 -0.36
N TYR A 101 -9.78 0.70 -0.67
CA TYR A 101 -9.03 0.56 -1.92
C TYR A 101 -9.93 0.32 -3.13
N ASP A 102 -10.87 -0.61 -3.03
CA ASP A 102 -11.82 -0.96 -4.10
C ASP A 102 -12.57 0.25 -4.67
N PRO A 103 -13.18 1.15 -3.86
CA PRO A 103 -13.85 2.32 -4.41
C PRO A 103 -12.90 3.33 -5.08
N ILE A 104 -11.62 3.39 -4.69
CA ILE A 104 -10.61 4.24 -5.36
C ILE A 104 -10.22 3.63 -6.71
N MET A 105 -10.17 2.31 -6.79
CA MET A 105 -9.91 1.60 -8.04
C MET A 105 -11.04 1.81 -9.06
N ASP A 106 -12.29 1.72 -8.63
CA ASP A 106 -13.46 1.99 -9.47
C ASP A 106 -13.45 3.43 -10.02
N GLU A 107 -13.01 4.40 -9.22
CA GLU A 107 -12.85 5.79 -9.62
C GLU A 107 -11.77 5.93 -10.71
N ILE A 108 -10.61 5.31 -10.51
CA ILE A 108 -9.51 5.32 -11.48
C ILE A 108 -9.94 4.71 -12.81
N GLU A 109 -10.62 3.56 -12.80
CA GLU A 109 -11.09 2.90 -14.01
C GLU A 109 -12.11 3.77 -14.77
N ARG A 110 -12.97 4.50 -14.04
CA ARG A 110 -13.89 5.47 -14.62
C ARG A 110 -13.15 6.66 -15.24
N GLU A 111 -12.20 7.25 -14.54
CA GLU A 111 -11.42 8.40 -15.03
C GLU A 111 -10.48 8.05 -16.18
N ALA A 112 -9.99 6.80 -16.21
CA ALA A 112 -9.19 6.28 -17.31
C ALA A 112 -10.04 5.92 -18.55
N GLY A 113 -11.37 5.97 -18.46
CA GLY A 113 -12.28 5.63 -19.55
C GLY A 113 -12.37 4.13 -19.83
N LEU A 114 -12.09 3.28 -18.82
CA LEU A 114 -12.15 1.82 -18.91
C LEU A 114 -13.53 1.25 -18.56
N ASN A 115 -14.38 2.04 -17.89
CA ASN A 115 -15.78 1.70 -17.66
C ASN A 115 -16.60 1.95 -18.94
N GLY A 116 -16.77 0.91 -19.78
CA GLY A 116 -17.61 0.97 -20.98
C GLY A 116 -17.20 0.11 -22.18
N VAL A 117 -16.28 -0.85 -22.01
CA VAL A 117 -15.96 -1.89 -23.03
C VAL A 117 -16.59 -3.21 -22.65
#